data_AF-A0A3N0FME4-F1
#
_entry.id   AF-A0A3N0FME4-F1
#
_cell.length_a   1.000
_cell.length_b   1.000
_cell.length_c   1.000
_cell.angle_alpha   90.00
_cell.angle_beta   90.00
_cell.angle_gamma   90.00
#
_symmetry.space_group_name_H-M   'P 1'
#
loop_
_entity.id
_entity.type
_entity.pdbx_description
1 polymer ?
#
loop_
_entity_poly.entity_id
_entity_poly.type
_entity_poly.pdbx_seq_one_letter_code
_entity_poly.pdbx_strand_id
1 'polypeptide(L)'
;MNANLAKFESPFKLKVVIKSGSVNDTFNYMFNDRLAIVGTVSKSNGKLTGVILMLSGDGTTESGLHVFAIATSAYSALLGKNELGTGVPANLVLDLFKKESGDAAKILNNIKFTLVKSEQIGNMFTADPL
;
A
#
# COMPACT_ATOMS: atom_id res chain seq x y z
N MET A 1 13.59 9.81 -7.61
CA MET A 1 13.95 8.58 -6.87
C MET A 1 13.40 8.73 -5.47
N ASN A 2 12.75 7.70 -4.90
CA ASN A 2 12.29 7.75 -3.50
C ASN A 2 13.51 8.00 -2.59
N ALA A 3 13.45 8.98 -1.68
CA ALA A 3 14.62 9.39 -0.90
C ALA A 3 15.11 8.27 0.05
N ASN A 4 14.22 7.37 0.47
CA ASN A 4 14.59 6.20 1.25
C ASN A 4 15.39 5.22 0.38
N LEU A 5 14.96 4.92 -0.85
CA LEU A 5 15.73 4.05 -1.76
C LEU A 5 17.11 4.63 -2.08
N ALA A 6 17.21 5.96 -2.22
CA ALA A 6 18.49 6.65 -2.41
C ALA A 6 19.39 6.50 -1.18
N LYS A 7 18.85 6.71 0.03
CA LYS A 7 19.58 6.56 1.29
C LYS A 7 20.14 5.14 1.49
N PHE A 8 19.43 4.12 1.02
CA PHE A 8 19.86 2.72 1.12
C PHE A 8 20.63 2.22 -0.11
N GLU A 9 20.99 3.13 -1.03
CA GLU A 9 21.66 2.80 -2.30
C GLU A 9 21.00 1.64 -3.05
N SER A 10 19.68 1.50 -2.90
CA SER A 10 18.94 0.36 -3.44
C SER A 10 18.66 0.60 -4.93
N PRO A 11 19.14 -0.27 -5.84
CA PRO A 11 18.83 -0.16 -7.26
C PRO A 11 17.42 -0.65 -7.59
N PHE A 12 16.61 -0.98 -6.59
CA PHE A 12 15.33 -1.65 -6.77
C PHE A 12 14.39 -0.84 -7.66
N LYS A 13 14.02 -1.45 -8.78
CA LYS A 13 13.02 -0.93 -9.73
C LYS A 13 12.05 -2.05 -10.03
N LEU A 14 10.79 -1.81 -9.70
CA LEU A 14 9.73 -2.76 -10.03
C LEU A 14 9.39 -2.64 -11.53
N LYS A 15 9.58 -3.73 -12.27
CA LYS A 15 9.07 -3.86 -13.64
C LYS A 15 7.79 -4.67 -13.59
N VAL A 16 6.70 -4.08 -14.04
CA VAL A 16 5.38 -4.73 -14.06
C VAL A 16 4.89 -4.88 -15.49
N VAL A 17 4.17 -5.97 -15.75
CA VAL A 17 3.43 -6.16 -17.00
C VAL A 17 1.99 -5.76 -16.74
N ILE A 18 1.53 -4.73 -17.43
CA ILE A 18 0.13 -4.28 -17.36
C ILE A 18 -0.70 -5.25 -18.20
N LYS A 19 -1.73 -5.84 -17.58
CA LYS A 19 -2.70 -6.73 -18.21
C LYS A 19 -4.00 -5.99 -18.41
N SER A 20 -4.59 -6.13 -19.60
CA SER A 20 -5.85 -5.46 -19.87
C SER A 20 -7.03 -6.17 -19.19
N GLY A 21 -7.87 -5.41 -18.48
CA GLY A 21 -9.10 -5.89 -17.84
C GLY A 21 -10.35 -5.44 -18.60
N SER A 22 -11.55 -5.67 -18.09
CA SER A 22 -12.80 -5.16 -18.70
C SER A 22 -12.96 -3.66 -18.45
N VAL A 23 -12.87 -3.25 -17.18
CA VAL A 23 -13.08 -1.86 -16.74
C VAL A 23 -11.76 -1.08 -16.67
N ASN A 24 -10.77 -1.61 -15.94
CA ASN A 24 -9.44 -1.01 -15.81
C ASN A 24 -8.38 -2.03 -16.22
N ASP A 25 -7.22 -1.53 -16.66
CA ASP A 25 -6.04 -2.37 -16.75
C ASP A 25 -5.45 -2.55 -15.36
N THR A 26 -4.74 -3.64 -15.13
CA THR A 26 -4.13 -3.93 -13.83
C THR A 26 -2.74 -4.47 -13.97
N PHE A 27 -1.93 -4.31 -12.93
CA PHE A 27 -0.73 -5.11 -12.75
C PHE A 27 -0.73 -5.69 -11.35
N ASN A 28 -0.02 -6.80 -11.18
CA ASN A 28 0.23 -7.37 -9.88
C ASN A 28 1.70 -7.80 -9.79
N TYR A 29 2.26 -7.71 -8.59
CA TYR A 29 3.58 -8.24 -8.29
C TYR A 29 3.60 -8.82 -6.88
N MET A 30 4.12 -10.02 -6.75
CA MET A 30 4.29 -10.70 -5.49
C MET A 30 5.77 -10.60 -5.10
N PHE A 31 6.07 -9.95 -3.98
CA PHE A 31 7.43 -9.87 -3.46
C PHE A 31 7.80 -11.16 -2.73
N ASN A 32 6.82 -11.74 -2.04
CA ASN A 32 6.86 -13.06 -1.39
C ASN A 32 5.41 -13.47 -1.05
N ASP A 33 5.25 -14.64 -0.42
CA ASP A 33 3.94 -15.21 -0.07
C ASP A 33 3.08 -14.35 0.88
N ARG A 34 3.68 -13.31 1.50
CA ARG A 34 3.03 -12.44 2.49
C ARG A 34 2.93 -10.98 2.06
N LEU A 35 3.50 -10.62 0.93
CA LEU A 35 3.55 -9.25 0.42
C LEU A 35 3.33 -9.23 -1.09
N ALA A 36 2.24 -8.59 -1.50
CA ALA A 36 1.95 -8.32 -2.90
C ALA A 36 1.43 -6.89 -3.10
N ILE A 37 1.65 -6.37 -4.30
CA ILE A 37 1.10 -5.09 -4.75
C ILE A 37 0.24 -5.34 -6.00
N VAL A 38 -0.91 -4.69 -6.04
CA VAL A 38 -1.77 -4.60 -7.22
C VAL A 38 -1.98 -3.14 -7.53
N GLY A 39 -1.82 -2.75 -8.80
CA GLY A 39 -2.15 -1.41 -9.25
C GLY A 39 -3.22 -1.44 -10.31
N THR A 40 -4.12 -0.47 -10.27
CA THR A 40 -5.13 -0.21 -11.29
C THR A 40 -4.66 0.93 -12.18
N VAL A 41 -4.86 0.78 -13.48
CA VAL A 41 -4.41 1.73 -14.49
C VAL A 41 -5.59 2.09 -15.38
N SER A 42 -5.81 3.39 -15.55
CA SER A 42 -6.82 3.90 -16.47
C SER A 42 -6.45 3.54 -17.90
N LYS A 43 -7.37 2.89 -18.59
CA LYS A 43 -7.25 2.58 -20.03
C LYS A 43 -7.15 3.82 -20.90
N SER A 44 -7.80 4.92 -20.50
CA SER A 44 -7.91 6.11 -21.35
C SER A 44 -6.62 6.91 -21.42
N ASN A 45 -5.78 6.86 -20.39
CA ASN A 45 -4.62 7.73 -20.28
C ASN A 45 -3.38 7.05 -19.66
N GLY A 46 -3.44 5.75 -19.34
CA GLY A 46 -2.32 4.99 -18.79
C GLY A 46 -1.90 5.41 -17.38
N LYS A 47 -2.67 6.26 -16.69
CA LYS A 47 -2.34 6.71 -15.34
C LYS A 47 -2.77 5.69 -14.30
N LEU A 48 -1.97 5.57 -13.24
CA LEU A 48 -2.30 4.80 -12.05
C LEU A 48 -3.54 5.42 -11.38
N THR A 49 -4.59 4.63 -11.18
CA THR A 49 -5.86 5.04 -10.56
C THR A 49 -6.06 4.48 -9.17
N GLY A 50 -5.15 3.62 -8.70
CA GLY A 50 -5.20 3.06 -7.36
C GLY A 50 -4.08 2.04 -7.13
N VAL A 51 -3.76 1.85 -5.87
CA VAL A 51 -2.82 0.82 -5.41
C VAL A 51 -3.45 0.06 -4.26
N ILE A 52 -3.31 -1.25 -4.30
CA ILE A 52 -3.64 -2.17 -3.22
C ILE A 52 -2.34 -2.85 -2.80
N LEU A 53 -2.05 -2.79 -1.51
CA LEU A 53 -0.96 -3.49 -0.88
C LEU A 53 -1.54 -4.59 0.02
N MET A 54 -1.26 -5.84 -0.34
CA MET A 54 -1.68 -7.02 0.41
C MET A 54 -0.54 -7.46 1.32
N LEU A 55 -0.83 -7.52 2.61
CA LEU A 55 0.12 -7.79 3.68
C LEU A 55 -0.46 -8.79 4.68
N SER A 56 0.19 -9.95 4.83
CA SER A 56 -0.17 -10.94 5.84
C SER A 56 0.93 -11.12 6.90
N GLY A 57 0.51 -11.35 8.14
CA GLY A 57 1.37 -11.77 9.23
C GLY A 57 1.14 -13.25 9.55
N ASP A 58 2.03 -13.84 10.35
CA ASP A 58 1.91 -15.21 10.86
C ASP A 58 1.42 -15.28 12.32
N GLY A 59 0.88 -14.18 12.83
CA GLY A 59 0.38 -14.06 14.20
C GLY A 59 1.44 -13.72 15.23
N THR A 60 2.73 -13.70 14.86
CA THR A 60 3.78 -13.20 15.75
C THR A 60 3.77 -11.67 15.84
N THR A 61 4.26 -11.13 16.96
CA THR A 61 4.44 -9.68 17.12
C THR A 61 5.35 -9.10 16.05
N GLU A 62 6.42 -9.83 15.70
CA GLU A 62 7.37 -9.41 14.67
C GLU A 62 6.71 -9.26 13.30
N SER A 63 5.91 -10.24 12.86
CA SER A 63 5.21 -10.13 11.59
C SER A 63 4.16 -9.01 11.58
N GLY A 64 3.51 -8.74 12.72
CA GLY A 64 2.66 -7.56 12.90
C GLY A 64 3.42 -6.24 12.71
N LEU A 65 4.62 -6.13 13.26
CA LEU A 65 5.49 -4.95 13.07
C LEU A 65 5.94 -4.81 11.61
N HIS A 66 6.23 -5.91 10.91
CA HIS A 66 6.54 -5.87 9.48
C HIS A 66 5.36 -5.33 8.65
N VAL A 67 4.14 -5.82 8.89
CA VAL A 67 2.94 -5.31 8.23
C VAL A 67 2.80 -3.79 8.45
N PHE A 68 2.93 -3.35 9.70
CA PHE A 68 2.84 -1.93 10.06
C PHE A 68 3.92 -1.08 9.37
N ALA A 69 5.18 -1.53 9.42
CA ALA A 69 6.32 -0.80 8.86
C ALA A 69 6.20 -0.66 7.34
N ILE A 70 5.79 -1.71 6.64
CA ILE A 70 5.65 -1.69 5.18
C ILE A 70 4.48 -0.78 4.78
N ALA A 71 3.30 -0.90 5.41
CA ALA A 71 2.15 -0.05 5.13
C ALA A 71 2.48 1.44 5.37
N THR A 72 3.12 1.75 6.49
CA THR A 72 3.54 3.11 6.84
C THR A 72 4.53 3.68 5.81
N SER A 73 5.49 2.86 5.36
CA SER A 73 6.49 3.27 4.36
C SER A 73 5.84 3.55 3.00
N ALA A 74 4.87 2.73 2.59
CA ALA A 74 4.13 2.93 1.35
C ALA A 74 3.32 4.24 1.39
N TYR A 75 2.59 4.50 2.48
CA TYR A 75 1.81 5.73 2.62
C TYR A 75 2.69 6.97 2.75
N SER A 76 3.84 6.86 3.41
CA SER A 76 4.84 7.93 3.48
C SER A 76 5.30 8.33 2.08
N ALA A 77 5.62 7.35 1.23
CA ALA A 77 6.01 7.60 -0.15
C ALA A 77 4.90 8.29 -0.97
N LEU A 78 3.64 7.88 -0.80
CA LEU A 78 2.49 8.50 -1.47
C LEU A 78 2.25 9.95 -1.03
N LEU A 79 2.48 10.25 0.25
CA LEU A 79 2.35 11.59 0.81
C LEU A 79 3.56 12.50 0.54
N GLY A 80 4.55 12.01 -0.21
CA GLY A 80 5.80 12.73 -0.46
C GLY A 80 6.63 12.97 0.80
N LYS A 81 6.42 12.14 1.84
CA LYS A 81 7.16 12.17 3.10
C LYS A 81 8.31 11.17 3.03
N ASN A 82 9.39 11.47 3.75
CA ASN A 82 10.54 10.58 3.92
C ASN A 82 10.60 10.04 5.35
N GLU A 83 9.43 9.77 5.93
CA GLU A 83 9.28 9.30 7.30
C GLU A 83 9.04 7.80 7.31
N LEU A 84 9.84 7.05 8.06
CA LEU A 84 9.67 5.61 8.26
C LEU A 84 9.15 5.39 9.68
N GLY A 85 7.96 4.83 9.83
CA GLY A 85 7.44 4.39 11.14
C GLY A 85 6.95 5.48 12.09
N THR A 86 6.99 6.76 11.71
CA THR A 86 6.51 7.88 12.56
C THR A 86 5.64 8.88 11.79
N GLY A 87 5.10 9.87 12.50
CA GLY A 87 4.42 11.02 11.92
C GLY A 87 3.06 10.71 11.30
N VAL A 88 2.66 11.52 10.31
CA VAL A 88 1.34 11.42 9.67
C VAL A 88 1.09 10.05 9.05
N PRO A 89 2.04 9.42 8.32
CA PRO A 89 1.82 8.09 7.75
C PRO A 89 1.58 7.01 8.81
N ALA A 90 2.33 7.05 9.92
CA ALA A 90 2.18 6.07 11.00
C ALA A 90 0.83 6.22 11.71
N ASN A 91 0.45 7.47 12.03
CA ASN A 91 -0.85 7.77 12.64
C ASN A 91 -2.01 7.34 11.75
N LEU A 92 -1.89 7.53 10.43
CA LEU A 92 -2.87 7.08 9.46
C LEU A 92 -3.05 5.57 9.49
N VAL A 93 -1.96 4.79 9.47
CA VAL A 93 -2.02 3.32 9.54
C VAL A 93 -2.62 2.87 10.87
N LEU A 94 -2.19 3.45 12.00
CA LEU A 94 -2.76 3.13 13.32
C LEU A 94 -4.25 3.41 13.39
N ASP A 95 -4.70 4.56 12.87
CA ASP A 95 -6.11 4.92 12.84
C ASP A 95 -6.94 3.94 12.01
N LEU A 96 -6.40 3.46 10.89
CA LEU A 96 -7.05 2.44 10.07
C LEU A 96 -7.16 1.11 10.83
N PHE A 97 -6.14 0.72 11.59
CA PHE A 97 -6.18 -0.50 12.40
C PHE A 97 -7.16 -0.45 13.57
N LYS A 98 -7.32 0.71 14.22
CA LYS A 98 -8.21 0.92 15.38
C LYS A 98 -9.69 0.76 15.04
N LYS A 99 -10.08 0.80 13.77
CA LYS A 99 -11.48 0.60 13.39
C LYS A 99 -11.79 -0.90 13.45
N GLU A 100 -12.61 -1.26 14.44
CA GLU A 100 -12.99 -2.64 14.75
C GLU A 100 -13.98 -3.22 13.72
N SER A 101 -14.82 -2.39 13.10
CA SER A 101 -15.82 -2.83 12.12
C SER A 101 -16.06 -1.83 10.97
N GLY A 102 -16.36 -2.38 9.78
CA GLY A 102 -16.53 -1.66 8.53
C GLY A 102 -15.21 -1.22 7.87
N ASP A 103 -15.28 -0.79 6.61
CA ASP A 103 -14.11 -0.27 5.90
C ASP A 103 -13.53 0.94 6.67
N ALA A 104 -12.30 0.80 7.14
CA ALA A 104 -11.57 1.93 7.69
C ALA A 104 -11.13 2.79 6.50
N ALA A 105 -11.60 4.03 6.45
CA ALA A 105 -11.25 4.97 5.39
C ALA A 105 -10.83 6.31 5.99
N LYS A 106 -9.76 6.89 5.45
CA LYS A 106 -9.27 8.22 5.79
C LYS A 106 -8.87 8.91 4.50
N ILE A 107 -9.25 10.18 4.37
CA ILE A 107 -8.89 10.98 3.21
C ILE A 107 -7.81 11.97 3.64
N LEU A 108 -6.71 12.01 2.89
CA LEU A 108 -5.62 12.96 3.09
C LEU A 108 -5.01 13.32 1.74
N ASN A 109 -4.78 14.61 1.48
CA ASN A 109 -4.21 15.11 0.22
C ASN A 109 -4.90 14.58 -1.06
N ASN A 110 -6.24 14.53 -1.04
CA ASN A 110 -7.04 14.02 -2.16
C ASN A 110 -6.78 12.54 -2.51
N ILE A 111 -6.30 11.77 -1.54
CA ILE A 111 -6.13 10.31 -1.62
C ILE A 111 -6.99 9.69 -0.52
N LYS A 112 -7.84 8.73 -0.88
CA LYS A 112 -8.58 7.89 0.06
C LYS A 112 -7.73 6.67 0.39
N PHE A 113 -7.36 6.55 1.66
CA PHE A 113 -6.66 5.41 2.20
C PHE A 113 -7.64 4.49 2.89
N THR A 114 -7.57 3.19 2.61
CA THR A 114 -8.42 2.21 3.30
C THR A 114 -7.66 1.01 3.83
N LEU A 115 -8.21 0.37 4.86
CA LEU A 115 -7.79 -0.95 5.34
C LEU A 115 -8.99 -1.88 5.36
N VAL A 116 -8.86 -3.00 4.66
CA VAL A 116 -9.77 -4.14 4.72
C VAL A 116 -9.02 -5.32 5.32
N LYS A 117 -9.57 -5.93 6.37
CA LYS A 117 -9.00 -7.12 7.04
C LYS A 117 -9.72 -8.36 6.53
N SER A 118 -8.98 -9.40 6.18
CA SER A 118 -9.50 -10.69 5.72
C SER A 118 -8.72 -11.84 6.32
N GLU A 119 -9.43 -12.88 6.75
CA GLU A 119 -8.81 -14.12 7.24
C GLU A 119 -8.06 -14.88 6.14
N GLN A 120 -8.47 -14.73 4.87
CA GLN A 120 -7.90 -15.47 3.74
C GLN A 120 -6.68 -14.80 3.12
N ILE A 121 -6.67 -13.47 3.04
CA ILE A 121 -5.66 -12.70 2.31
C ILE A 121 -4.89 -11.70 3.19
N GLY A 122 -5.20 -11.65 4.49
CA GLY A 122 -4.57 -10.74 5.44
C GLY A 122 -5.12 -9.31 5.35
N ASN A 123 -4.23 -8.32 5.44
CA ASN A 123 -4.56 -6.90 5.41
C ASN A 123 -4.43 -6.36 3.99
N MET A 124 -5.49 -5.74 3.47
CA MET A 124 -5.47 -4.99 2.23
C MET A 124 -5.48 -3.50 2.52
N PHE A 125 -4.37 -2.85 2.26
CA PHE A 125 -4.25 -1.40 2.33
C PHE A 125 -4.47 -0.80 0.94
N THR A 126 -5.40 0.12 0.78
CA THR A 126 -5.61 0.82 -0.49
C THR A 126 -5.17 2.27 -0.41
N ALA A 127 -4.86 2.84 -1.57
CA ALA A 127 -4.70 4.27 -1.78
C ALA A 127 -5.26 4.64 -3.15
N ASP A 128 -6.36 5.38 -3.13
CA ASP A 128 -7.16 5.71 -4.32
C ASP A 128 -7.24 7.24 -4.44
N PRO A 129 -6.68 7.85 -5.51
CA PRO A 129 -6.89 9.26 -5.80
C PRO A 129 -8.37 9.59 -6.00
N LEU A 130 -8.81 10.74 -5.49
CA LEU A 130 -10.18 11.26 -5.66
C LEU A 130 -10.34 12.17 -6.88
#